data_AF-A0AAD4ULT8-F1
#
_entry.id   AF-A0AAD4ULT8-F1
#
_cell.length_a   1.000
_cell.length_b   1.000
_cell.length_c   1.000
_cell.angle_alpha   90.00
_cell.angle_beta   90.00
_cell.angle_gamma   90.00
#
_symmetry.space_group_name_H-M   'P 1'
#
loop_
_entity.id
_entity.type
_entity.pdbx_description
1 polymer ?
#
loop_
_entity_poly.entity_id
_entity_poly.type
_entity_poly.pdbx_seq_one_letter_code
_entity_poly.pdbx_strand_id
1 'polypeptide(L)'
;MTTTEVSLKILETDPTYRANMEERRSGKDLRKKCPAIGSPVTPAKLCCCILIIFILVALNVVTLSTLVADSENWTFSQTSCTSVGAVLAQFETEEELNFLQRYKGPFDHWIGLIGEPSHHAWKWTDNSKLDASFVVRGNGEYAFLNNFGITASINRAIQRRWICSKTNSNVSIPLHTSRPF
;
A
#
# COMPACT_ATOMS: atom_id res chain seq x y z
N MET A 1 -88.15 14.20 12.29
CA MET A 1 -87.16 13.93 13.34
C MET A 1 -86.18 12.94 12.75
N THR A 2 -85.06 13.44 12.23
CA THR A 2 -84.19 12.72 11.31
C THR A 2 -82.89 12.31 11.97
N THR A 3 -82.34 11.22 11.46
CA THR A 3 -81.36 10.27 12.01
C THR A 3 -79.96 10.81 12.33
N THR A 4 -79.73 12.14 12.30
CA THR A 4 -78.40 12.76 12.43
C THR A 4 -78.13 13.41 13.79
N GLU A 5 -79.15 13.69 14.62
CA GLU A 5 -78.96 14.26 15.98
C GLU A 5 -78.77 13.19 17.07
N VAL A 6 -79.12 11.93 16.78
CA VAL A 6 -79.00 10.82 17.73
C VAL A 6 -77.55 10.28 17.80
N SER A 7 -76.77 10.41 16.71
CA SER A 7 -75.39 9.92 16.67
C SER A 7 -74.40 10.76 17.50
N LEU A 8 -74.66 12.06 17.69
CA LEU A 8 -73.76 12.94 18.44
C LEU A 8 -73.89 12.76 19.96
N LYS A 9 -75.08 12.37 20.44
CA LYS A 9 -75.34 12.11 21.86
C LYS A 9 -74.85 10.75 22.37
N ILE A 10 -74.55 9.81 21.47
CA ILE A 10 -74.07 8.47 21.85
C ILE A 10 -72.56 8.48 22.15
N LEU A 11 -71.79 9.38 21.54
CA LEU A 11 -70.34 9.50 21.80
C LEU A 11 -70.01 10.15 23.15
N GLU A 12 -70.94 10.90 23.74
CA GLU A 12 -70.74 11.60 25.03
C GLU A 12 -71.05 10.72 26.26
N THR A 13 -71.53 9.49 26.07
CA THR A 13 -71.91 8.58 27.17
C THR A 13 -71.01 7.35 27.33
N ASP A 14 -69.86 7.31 26.66
CA ASP A 14 -68.88 6.23 26.84
C ASP A 14 -68.18 6.33 28.23
N PRO A 15 -68.25 5.29 29.08
CA PRO A 15 -67.63 5.27 30.42
C PRO A 15 -66.11 5.37 30.41
N THR A 16 -65.43 5.16 29.27
CA THR A 16 -63.97 5.30 29.17
C THR A 16 -63.49 6.75 29.28
N TYR A 17 -64.36 7.74 29.06
CA TYR A 17 -64.00 9.15 29.16
C TYR A 17 -63.90 9.64 30.62
N ARG A 18 -64.63 9.02 31.56
CA ARG A 18 -64.69 9.46 32.96
C ARG A 18 -63.60 8.84 33.86
N ALA A 19 -62.87 7.84 33.39
CA ALA A 19 -61.80 7.18 34.16
C ALA A 19 -60.42 7.87 34.06
N ASN A 20 -60.23 8.83 33.15
CA ASN A 20 -58.94 9.47 32.93
C ASN A 20 -58.74 10.78 33.73
N MET A 21 -59.68 11.13 34.62
CA MET A 21 -59.72 12.45 35.27
C MET A 21 -59.47 12.46 36.77
N GLU A 22 -58.90 11.41 37.39
CA GLU A 22 -58.62 11.48 38.84
C GLU A 22 -57.50 10.62 39.43
N GLU A 23 -56.56 10.05 38.65
CA GLU A 23 -55.39 9.42 39.26
C GLU A 23 -54.05 9.89 38.66
N ARG A 24 -53.40 10.76 39.44
CA ARG A 24 -51.97 11.15 39.45
C ARG A 24 -51.61 12.54 38.90
N ARG A 25 -52.01 13.53 39.70
CA ARG A 25 -51.11 14.42 40.45
C ARG A 25 -49.62 14.35 40.04
N SER A 26 -49.07 15.51 39.67
CA SER A 26 -47.65 15.82 39.46
C SER A 26 -47.11 15.61 38.04
N GLY A 27 -47.62 16.43 37.10
CA GLY A 27 -46.84 16.84 35.94
C GLY A 27 -45.63 17.66 36.40
N LYS A 28 -44.53 16.99 36.72
CA LYS A 28 -43.21 17.63 36.82
C LYS A 28 -42.75 17.90 35.39
N ASP A 29 -42.47 19.16 35.14
CA ASP A 29 -41.73 19.68 33.98
C ASP A 29 -40.62 18.70 33.58
N LEU A 30 -40.88 17.87 32.56
CA LEU A 30 -39.85 17.11 31.87
C LEU A 30 -39.10 18.09 30.97
N ARG A 31 -38.41 19.04 31.62
CA ARG A 31 -37.23 19.69 31.05
C ARG A 31 -36.33 18.58 30.55
N LYS A 32 -36.39 18.38 29.25
CA LYS A 32 -35.38 17.79 28.37
C LYS A 32 -34.03 17.74 29.08
N LYS A 33 -33.72 16.62 29.70
CA LYS A 33 -32.35 16.16 29.82
C LYS A 33 -32.16 15.17 28.69
N CYS A 34 -32.14 15.70 27.46
CA CYS A 34 -31.25 15.13 26.47
C CYS A 34 -29.86 15.19 27.11
N PRO A 35 -29.15 14.06 27.27
CA PRO A 35 -27.72 14.14 27.53
C PRO A 35 -27.17 15.02 26.41
N ALA A 36 -26.58 16.15 26.75
CA ALA A 36 -25.97 17.05 25.78
C ALA A 36 -24.68 16.41 25.24
N ILE A 37 -24.81 15.29 24.55
CA ILE A 37 -23.79 14.74 23.66
C ILE A 37 -24.06 15.38 22.30
N GLY A 38 -23.78 16.66 22.25
CA GLY A 38 -24.10 17.54 21.14
C GLY A 38 -23.61 18.92 21.49
N SER A 39 -22.34 19.03 21.91
CA SER A 39 -21.67 20.33 21.96
C SER A 39 -21.90 20.99 20.60
N PRO A 40 -22.33 22.27 20.53
CA PRO A 40 -22.44 22.95 19.25
C PRO A 40 -21.11 22.75 18.55
N VAL A 41 -21.16 22.17 17.34
CA VAL A 41 -19.98 22.06 16.50
C VAL A 41 -19.61 23.50 16.17
N THR A 42 -18.72 24.08 16.99
CA THR A 42 -18.21 25.41 16.71
C THR A 42 -17.48 25.33 15.37
N PRO A 43 -17.53 26.38 14.54
CA PRO A 43 -16.79 26.42 13.28
C PRO A 43 -15.31 26.03 13.46
N ALA A 44 -14.73 26.36 14.62
CA ALA A 44 -13.38 25.93 15.01
C ALA A 44 -13.24 24.40 15.16
N LYS A 45 -14.19 23.71 15.81
CA LYS A 45 -14.17 22.24 15.92
C LYS A 45 -14.34 21.57 14.56
N LEU A 46 -15.20 22.13 13.70
CA LEU A 46 -15.38 21.65 12.33
C LEU A 46 -14.11 21.84 11.49
N CYS A 47 -13.48 23.01 11.58
CA CYS A 47 -12.19 23.28 10.94
C CYS A 47 -11.09 22.33 11.42
N CYS A 48 -10.97 22.09 12.74
CA CYS A 48 -10.00 21.14 13.27
C CYS A 48 -10.22 19.72 12.75
N CYS A 49 -11.47 19.24 12.71
CA CYS A 49 -11.78 17.93 12.16
C CYS A 49 -11.43 17.82 10.68
N ILE A 50 -11.75 18.85 9.88
CA ILE A 50 -11.44 18.89 8.46
C ILE A 50 -9.92 18.85 8.24
N LEU A 51 -9.13 19.63 8.98
CA LEU A 51 -7.68 19.61 8.90
C LEU A 51 -7.09 18.25 9.26
N ILE A 52 -7.58 17.61 10.32
CA ILE A 52 -7.13 16.27 10.73
C ILE A 52 -7.46 15.24 9.63
N ILE A 53 -8.67 15.28 9.06
CA ILE A 53 -9.06 14.39 7.96
C ILE A 53 -8.16 14.62 6.75
N PHE A 54 -7.91 15.88 6.36
CA PHE A 54 -7.00 16.18 5.25
C PHE A 54 -5.58 15.66 5.49
N ILE A 55 -5.05 15.81 6.71
CA ILE A 55 -3.73 15.29 7.07
C ILE A 55 -3.73 13.75 7.00
N LEU A 56 -4.74 13.09 7.56
CA LEU A 56 -4.84 11.63 7.52
C LEU A 56 -4.99 11.13 6.08
N VAL A 57 -5.80 11.77 5.26
CA VAL A 57 -5.96 11.43 3.84
C VAL A 57 -4.65 11.65 3.09
N ALA A 58 -3.98 12.78 3.29
CA ALA A 58 -2.68 13.08 2.65
C ALA A 58 -1.61 12.05 3.05
N LEU A 59 -1.52 11.69 4.33
CA LEU A 59 -0.59 10.67 4.81
C LEU A 59 -0.89 9.30 4.18
N ASN A 60 -2.15 8.88 4.13
CA ASN A 60 -2.55 7.61 3.50
C ASN A 60 -2.34 7.61 1.98
N VAL A 61 -2.56 8.73 1.30
CA VAL A 61 -2.29 8.87 -0.14
C VAL A 61 -0.79 8.80 -0.41
N VAL A 62 0.03 9.51 0.37
CA VAL A 62 1.49 9.48 0.25
C VAL A 62 2.05 8.08 0.51
N THR A 63 1.55 7.37 1.52
CA THR A 63 1.97 5.98 1.77
C THR A 63 1.49 5.02 0.67
N LEU A 64 0.28 5.20 0.15
CA LEU A 64 -0.20 4.41 -0.98
C LEU A 64 0.67 4.63 -2.23
N SER A 65 1.06 5.87 -2.51
CA SER A 65 1.94 6.21 -3.62
C SER A 65 3.34 5.58 -3.47
N THR A 66 3.96 5.58 -2.30
CA THR A 66 5.29 4.95 -2.11
C THR A 66 5.28 3.42 -2.13
N LEU A 67 4.13 2.81 -1.81
CA LEU A 67 3.97 1.35 -1.87
C LEU A 67 3.78 0.86 -3.32
N VAL A 68 3.08 1.63 -4.16
CA VAL A 68 2.70 1.27 -5.53
C VAL A 68 3.70 1.76 -6.59
N ALA A 69 4.43 2.85 -6.34
CA ALA A 69 5.11 3.59 -7.42
C ALA A 69 6.28 2.88 -8.11
N ASP A 70 6.93 1.90 -7.49
CA ASP A 70 8.24 1.46 -7.99
C ASP A 70 8.23 0.03 -8.54
N SER A 71 7.08 -0.53 -8.94
CA SER A 71 7.06 -1.85 -9.58
C SER A 71 6.63 -1.80 -11.04
N GLU A 72 7.53 -2.19 -11.93
CA GLU A 72 7.29 -2.17 -13.37
C GLU A 72 7.85 -3.41 -14.08
N ASN A 73 7.61 -3.52 -15.38
CA ASN A 73 8.17 -4.59 -16.19
C ASN A 73 9.72 -4.44 -16.33
N TRP A 74 10.39 -5.53 -16.70
CA TRP A 74 11.86 -5.55 -16.79
C TRP A 74 12.42 -4.53 -17.79
N THR A 75 11.75 -4.32 -18.94
CA THR A 75 12.22 -3.37 -19.97
C THR A 75 12.15 -1.93 -19.49
N PHE A 76 11.06 -1.57 -18.82
CA PHE A 76 10.91 -0.24 -18.22
C PHE A 76 11.99 -0.04 -17.16
N SER A 77 12.23 -1.04 -16.32
CA SER A 77 13.25 -1.01 -15.27
C SER A 77 14.65 -0.75 -15.85
N GLN A 78 15.03 -1.45 -16.93
CA GLN A 78 16.29 -1.21 -17.66
C GLN A 78 16.38 0.21 -18.22
N THR A 79 15.29 0.70 -18.83
CA THR A 79 15.23 2.05 -19.41
C THR A 79 15.38 3.12 -18.32
N SER A 80 14.74 2.91 -17.17
CA SER A 80 14.82 3.78 -16.00
C SER A 80 16.26 3.89 -15.48
N CYS A 81 16.96 2.77 -15.28
CA CYS A 81 18.38 2.82 -14.90
C CYS A 81 19.25 3.51 -15.96
N THR A 82 19.01 3.22 -17.23
CA THR A 82 19.78 3.81 -18.35
C THR A 82 19.61 5.34 -18.40
N SER A 83 18.43 5.86 -18.05
CA SER A 83 18.14 7.30 -18.04
C SER A 83 19.03 8.12 -17.09
N VAL A 84 19.59 7.48 -16.06
CA VAL A 84 20.50 8.09 -15.07
C VAL A 84 21.95 7.66 -15.24
N GLY A 85 22.29 7.09 -16.40
CA GLY A 85 23.62 6.58 -16.72
C GLY A 85 24.03 5.41 -15.82
N ALA A 86 23.06 4.58 -15.44
CA ALA A 86 23.24 3.34 -14.71
C ALA A 86 22.71 2.17 -15.55
N VAL A 87 22.85 0.95 -15.06
CA VAL A 87 22.27 -0.27 -15.65
C VAL A 87 21.47 -1.01 -14.58
N LEU A 88 20.61 -1.96 -14.97
CA LEU A 88 20.05 -2.89 -13.98
C LEU A 88 21.19 -3.62 -13.26
N ALA A 89 21.00 -3.86 -11.96
CA ALA A 89 22.04 -4.35 -11.07
C ALA A 89 22.78 -5.56 -11.67
N GLN A 90 24.09 -5.41 -11.77
CA GLN A 90 25.05 -6.48 -12.01
C GLN A 90 25.99 -6.58 -10.81
N PHE A 91 26.57 -7.76 -10.60
CA PHE A 91 27.56 -8.03 -9.58
C PHE A 91 28.58 -9.02 -10.11
N GLU A 92 29.80 -8.93 -9.61
CA GLU A 92 30.93 -9.76 -10.01
C GLU A 92 31.33 -10.73 -8.91
N THR A 93 31.06 -10.39 -7.64
CA THR A 93 31.50 -11.19 -6.49
C THR A 93 30.35 -11.67 -5.61
N GLU A 94 30.60 -12.70 -4.82
CA GLU A 94 29.62 -13.21 -3.86
C GLU A 94 29.30 -12.17 -2.78
N GLU A 95 30.28 -11.35 -2.38
CA GLU A 95 30.08 -10.27 -1.41
C GLU A 95 29.09 -9.22 -1.93
N GLU A 96 29.17 -8.86 -3.22
CA GLU A 96 28.24 -7.93 -3.84
C GLU A 96 26.82 -8.52 -3.91
N LEU A 97 26.69 -9.80 -4.30
CA LEU A 97 25.41 -10.50 -4.29
C LEU A 97 24.83 -10.57 -2.86
N ASN A 98 25.66 -10.88 -1.87
CA ASN A 98 25.25 -10.95 -0.46
C ASN A 98 24.83 -9.58 0.07
N PHE A 99 25.53 -8.51 -0.33
CA PHE A 99 25.12 -7.13 -0.04
C PHE A 99 23.74 -6.82 -0.61
N LEU A 100 23.51 -7.12 -1.90
CA LEU A 100 22.20 -6.93 -2.53
C LEU A 100 21.11 -7.73 -1.82
N GLN A 101 21.34 -9.01 -1.51
CA GLN A 101 20.37 -9.84 -0.79
C GLN A 101 20.05 -9.30 0.60
N ARG A 102 21.05 -8.81 1.32
CA ARG A 102 20.88 -8.28 2.68
C ARG A 102 20.06 -6.99 2.71
N TYR A 103 20.22 -6.13 1.71
CA TYR A 103 19.68 -4.76 1.73
C TYR A 103 18.54 -4.49 0.73
N LYS A 104 18.20 -5.43 -0.16
CA LYS A 104 17.07 -5.26 -1.10
C LYS A 104 15.71 -5.06 -0.42
N GLY A 105 15.58 -5.40 0.86
CA GLY A 105 14.31 -5.35 1.58
C GLY A 105 13.34 -6.48 1.20
N PRO A 106 12.03 -6.31 1.46
CA PRO A 106 11.07 -7.41 1.44
C PRO A 106 10.60 -7.80 0.03
N PHE A 107 10.81 -6.94 -0.98
CA PHE A 107 10.27 -7.15 -2.32
C PHE A 107 11.23 -7.94 -3.23
N ASP A 108 10.66 -8.47 -4.29
CA ASP A 108 11.39 -9.04 -5.42
C ASP A 108 11.85 -7.92 -6.35
N HIS A 109 13.07 -8.01 -6.85
CA HIS A 109 13.68 -6.94 -7.64
C HIS A 109 14.24 -7.46 -8.97
N TRP A 110 13.89 -6.83 -10.09
CA TRP A 110 14.57 -7.05 -11.36
C TRP A 110 16.06 -6.71 -11.25
N ILE A 111 16.89 -7.55 -11.87
CA ILE A 111 18.34 -7.36 -12.01
C ILE A 111 18.74 -7.50 -13.48
N GLY A 112 19.98 -7.11 -13.81
CA GLY A 112 20.46 -6.95 -15.18
C GLY A 112 20.83 -8.25 -15.88
N LEU A 113 20.31 -9.38 -15.43
CA LEU A 113 20.70 -10.70 -15.91
C LEU A 113 19.62 -11.25 -16.87
N ILE A 114 20.09 -11.67 -18.05
CA ILE A 114 19.26 -12.12 -19.17
C ILE A 114 19.70 -13.54 -19.57
N GLY A 115 18.73 -14.44 -19.67
CA GLY A 115 18.95 -15.81 -20.11
C GLY A 115 19.00 -15.91 -21.64
N GLU A 116 19.92 -16.72 -22.15
CA GLU A 116 19.99 -17.04 -23.58
C GLU A 116 19.17 -18.30 -23.90
N PRO A 117 18.16 -18.20 -24.78
CA PRO A 117 17.26 -19.33 -25.08
C PRO A 117 17.96 -20.58 -25.61
N SER A 118 19.09 -20.39 -26.32
CA SER A 118 19.77 -21.47 -27.04
C SER A 118 20.84 -22.22 -26.22
N HIS A 119 21.36 -21.62 -25.14
CA HIS A 119 22.58 -22.13 -24.49
C HIS A 119 22.45 -22.36 -22.98
N HIS A 120 21.27 -22.13 -22.38
CA HIS A 120 21.11 -22.18 -20.91
C HIS A 120 22.18 -21.32 -20.20
N ALA A 121 22.65 -20.28 -20.88
CA ALA A 121 23.68 -19.38 -20.42
C ALA A 121 23.05 -18.06 -19.98
N TRP A 122 23.69 -17.39 -19.03
CA TRP A 122 23.23 -16.11 -18.52
C TRP A 122 24.26 -15.03 -18.82
N LYS A 123 23.77 -13.86 -19.23
CA LYS A 123 24.59 -12.69 -19.49
C LYS A 123 24.02 -11.45 -18.83
N TRP A 124 24.90 -10.54 -18.49
CA TRP A 124 24.56 -9.22 -18.03
C TRP A 124 24.12 -8.32 -19.19
N THR A 125 23.51 -7.17 -18.87
CA THR A 125 23.06 -6.22 -19.89
C THR A 125 24.18 -5.61 -20.74
N ASP A 126 25.44 -5.71 -20.28
CA ASP A 126 26.65 -5.33 -21.02
C ASP A 126 27.23 -6.46 -21.90
N ASN A 127 26.55 -7.61 -21.96
CA ASN A 127 26.95 -8.85 -22.63
C ASN A 127 28.10 -9.64 -21.97
N SER A 128 28.58 -9.22 -20.79
CA SER A 128 29.48 -10.07 -20.01
C SER A 128 28.72 -11.30 -19.47
N LYS A 129 29.43 -12.41 -19.31
CA LYS A 129 28.82 -13.68 -18.89
C LYS A 129 28.74 -13.76 -17.37
N LEU A 130 27.69 -14.39 -16.85
CA LEU A 130 27.62 -14.75 -15.45
C LEU A 130 28.67 -15.81 -15.11
N ASP A 131 29.35 -15.65 -13.97
CA ASP A 131 30.25 -16.67 -13.45
C ASP A 131 29.48 -17.96 -13.09
N ALA A 132 30.04 -19.12 -13.42
CA ALA A 132 29.42 -20.42 -13.21
C ALA A 132 29.20 -20.78 -11.73
N SER A 133 29.86 -20.08 -10.80
CA SER A 133 29.64 -20.20 -9.35
C SER A 133 28.25 -19.72 -8.91
N PHE A 134 27.61 -18.82 -9.67
CA PHE A 134 26.27 -18.32 -9.34
C PHE A 134 25.18 -19.24 -9.90
N VAL A 135 24.26 -19.64 -9.04
CA VAL A 135 23.12 -20.48 -9.41
C VAL A 135 21.88 -19.64 -9.65
N VAL A 136 21.35 -19.69 -10.87
CA VAL A 136 20.05 -19.12 -11.22
C VAL A 136 18.96 -20.19 -11.09
N ARG A 137 17.96 -19.93 -10.27
CA ARG A 137 16.86 -20.88 -9.99
C ARG A 137 15.71 -20.69 -10.96
N GLY A 138 14.98 -21.78 -11.26
CA GLY A 138 13.79 -21.72 -12.09
C GLY A 138 14.09 -21.67 -13.59
N ASN A 139 13.10 -21.26 -14.37
CA ASN A 139 13.20 -21.16 -15.83
C ASN A 139 12.73 -19.78 -16.31
N GLY A 140 13.30 -19.29 -17.41
CA GLY A 140 12.94 -18.00 -18.00
C GLY A 140 14.15 -17.20 -18.49
N GLU A 141 13.86 -16.06 -19.09
CA GLU A 141 14.86 -15.20 -19.76
C GLU A 141 15.23 -13.96 -18.94
N TYR A 142 14.49 -13.65 -17.88
CA TYR A 142 14.71 -12.43 -17.07
C TYR A 142 14.97 -12.84 -15.62
N ALA A 143 16.05 -12.38 -15.03
CA ALA A 143 16.31 -12.69 -13.63
C ALA A 143 15.80 -11.59 -12.70
N PHE A 144 15.35 -12.03 -11.52
CA PHE A 144 15.06 -11.18 -10.39
C PHE A 144 15.70 -11.75 -9.13
N LEU A 145 15.89 -10.89 -8.14
CA LEU A 145 16.43 -11.20 -6.84
C LEU A 145 15.29 -11.29 -5.82
N ASN A 146 15.20 -12.42 -5.12
CA ASN A 146 14.27 -12.66 -4.02
C ASN A 146 15.04 -13.16 -2.77
N ASN A 147 14.32 -13.58 -1.73
CA ASN A 147 14.95 -14.04 -0.47
C ASN A 147 15.71 -15.38 -0.61
N PHE A 148 15.58 -16.06 -1.75
CA PHE A 148 16.27 -17.31 -2.07
C PHE A 148 17.43 -17.08 -3.05
N GLY A 149 17.76 -15.83 -3.38
CA GLY A 149 18.79 -15.48 -4.34
C GLY A 149 18.23 -15.23 -5.74
N ILE A 150 19.02 -15.61 -6.77
CA ILE A 150 18.73 -15.30 -8.17
C ILE A 150 17.67 -16.28 -8.69
N THR A 151 16.57 -15.76 -9.23
CA THR A 151 15.47 -16.56 -9.80
C THR A 151 15.10 -16.05 -11.19
N ALA A 152 14.88 -16.98 -12.11
CA ALA A 152 14.42 -16.72 -13.47
C ALA A 152 12.91 -16.49 -13.52
N SER A 153 12.49 -15.60 -14.40
CA SER A 153 11.11 -15.31 -14.77
C SER A 153 10.95 -15.48 -16.27
N ILE A 154 9.93 -16.25 -16.66
CA ILE A 154 9.53 -16.41 -18.05
C ILE A 154 8.83 -15.14 -18.55
N ASN A 155 8.07 -14.49 -17.67
CA ASN A 155 7.24 -13.35 -18.05
C ASN A 155 7.92 -12.02 -17.66
N ARG A 156 8.39 -11.32 -18.69
CA ARG A 156 8.98 -9.97 -18.59
C ARG A 156 8.01 -8.90 -18.07
N ALA A 157 6.71 -9.08 -18.32
CA ALA A 157 5.66 -8.10 -18.01
C ALA A 157 5.23 -8.12 -16.54
N ILE A 158 5.74 -9.05 -15.73
CA ILE A 158 5.44 -9.05 -14.30
C ILE A 158 6.01 -7.76 -13.67
N GLN A 159 5.18 -7.08 -12.88
CA GLN A 159 5.61 -5.90 -12.15
C GLN A 159 6.48 -6.29 -10.96
N ARG A 160 7.69 -5.73 -10.90
CA ARG A 160 8.63 -5.85 -9.78
C ARG A 160 9.35 -4.55 -9.57
N ARG A 161 9.85 -4.36 -8.35
CA ARG A 161 10.86 -3.33 -8.10
C ARG A 161 12.11 -3.63 -8.90
N TRP A 162 13.03 -2.68 -9.00
CA TRP A 162 14.29 -2.90 -9.69
C TRP A 162 15.44 -2.25 -8.92
N ILE A 163 16.65 -2.77 -9.12
CA ILE A 163 17.87 -2.21 -8.55
C ILE A 163 18.73 -1.73 -9.72
N CYS A 164 19.24 -0.50 -9.63
CA CYS A 164 20.23 0.01 -10.58
C CYS A 164 21.63 -0.07 -9.97
N SER A 165 22.63 -0.44 -10.78
CA SER A 165 24.05 -0.31 -10.44
C SER A 165 24.71 0.72 -11.35
N LYS A 166 25.55 1.56 -10.76
CA LYS A 166 26.36 2.54 -11.48
C LYS A 166 27.80 2.38 -11.03
N THR A 167 28.67 1.97 -11.95
CA THR A 167 30.11 1.93 -11.70
C THR A 167 30.62 3.37 -11.69
N ASN A 168 31.24 3.79 -10.58
CA ASN A 168 31.98 5.05 -10.58
C ASN A 168 33.36 4.77 -11.18
N SER A 169 33.55 5.17 -12.44
CA SER A 169 34.84 5.08 -13.15
C SER A 169 36.01 5.82 -12.45
N ASN A 170 35.73 6.58 -11.40
CA ASN A 170 36.72 7.29 -10.59
C ASN A 170 37.18 6.54 -9.33
N VAL A 171 36.69 5.32 -9.08
CA VAL A 171 37.16 4.50 -7.96
C VAL A 171 38.04 3.36 -8.49
N SER A 172 39.33 3.63 -8.63
CA SER A 172 40.33 2.57 -8.72
C SER A 172 40.45 1.91 -7.35
N ILE A 173 39.68 0.83 -7.10
CA ILE A 173 39.93 -0.03 -5.94
C ILE A 173 41.16 -0.87 -6.29
N PRO A 174 42.31 -0.72 -5.61
CA PRO A 174 43.45 -1.59 -5.84
C PRO A 174 43.05 -3.00 -5.40
N LEU A 175 43.08 -3.94 -6.35
CA LEU A 175 42.97 -5.37 -6.08
C LEU A 175 44.23 -5.79 -5.30
N HIS A 176 44.22 -5.64 -3.97
CA HIS A 176 45.03 -6.40 -3.00
C HIS A 176 44.92 -5.75 -1.62
N THR A 177 43.93 -6.16 -0.84
CA THR A 177 44.16 -6.43 0.59
C THR A 177 43.25 -7.58 1.01
N SER A 178 43.71 -8.81 0.76
CA SER A 178 43.39 -9.93 1.62
C SER A 178 43.86 -9.57 3.04
N ARG A 179 42.93 -9.29 3.95
CA ARG A 179 43.20 -9.31 5.39
C ARG A 179 42.50 -10.52 5.99
N PRO A 180 43.24 -11.47 6.59
CA PRO A 180 42.65 -12.52 7.39
C PRO A 180 42.28 -11.94 8.77
N PHE A 181 41.12 -12.34 9.27
CA PHE A 181 40.87 -12.52 10.70
C PHE A 181 40.24 -13.89 10.88
#